data_AF-A0A838QJV2-F1
#
_entry.id   AF-A0A838QJV2-F1
#
_cell.length_a   1.000
_cell.length_b   1.000
_cell.length_c   1.000
_cell.angle_alpha   90.00
_cell.angle_beta   90.00
_cell.angle_gamma   90.00
#
_symmetry.space_group_name_H-M   'P 1'
#
loop_
_entity.id
_entity.type
_entity.pdbx_description
1 polymer ?
#
loop_
_entity_poly.entity_id
_entity_poly.type
_entity_poly.pdbx_seq_one_letter_code
_entity_poly.pdbx_strand_id
1 'polypeptide(L)'
;MPRPAEDSAVREVSGIVRWYLANAYNQIEGPTCRPFFSDPSRVGEFAVRVEDLQARDEAAHFRLLVLLALYQSRRDVDVMTIQRTMAVRSVTALTSPHRLRTLIARSPCSALHEAGTFDERCDVYRDFARDTATCRHRPRTPCHVKAATLAIGRMGDMGKLPTSAFLHLRGAGLVKWFADASAANCLPTERADLLVARLSSIFRIGRKLATMYVSALTVPELAKAPWHPDLDGSRLVVVDANVARVISHLRRDRARPNYEAMVSWLISVAERIDLAHLQTGLPRNSPRFVQQALYVFGSRSNRAAREDTCSITRCAACPSPTCPFQINKPEKPDTKSVLPFRGAAKAE
;
A
#
# COMPACT_ATOMS: atom_id res chain seq x y z
N MET A 1 20.52 16.35 26.06
CA MET A 1 19.61 17.49 25.81
C MET A 1 19.09 17.39 24.38
N PRO A 2 17.78 17.34 24.14
CA PRO A 2 17.23 17.34 22.78
C PRO A 2 17.57 18.65 22.07
N ARG A 3 17.83 18.60 20.75
CA ARG A 3 18.18 19.81 20.00
C ARG A 3 16.92 20.67 19.79
N PRO A 4 16.98 22.01 19.91
CA PRO A 4 15.80 22.89 19.74
C PRO A 4 14.99 22.68 18.45
N ALA A 5 15.64 22.22 17.38
CA ALA A 5 14.98 21.89 16.11
C ALA A 5 14.10 20.62 16.19
N GLU A 6 14.48 19.63 16.99
CA GLU A 6 13.70 18.40 17.16
C GLU A 6 12.44 18.66 17.99
N ASP A 7 12.51 19.54 19.00
CA ASP A 7 11.35 19.96 19.78
C ASP A 7 10.33 20.72 18.93
N SER A 8 10.81 21.52 17.96
CA SER A 8 9.96 22.15 16.96
C SER A 8 9.27 21.10 16.07
N ALA A 9 10.00 20.08 15.62
CA ALA A 9 9.42 19.03 14.79
C ALA A 9 8.36 18.19 15.54
N VAL A 10 8.61 17.85 16.81
CA VAL A 10 7.62 17.14 17.66
C VAL A 10 6.34 17.96 17.80
N ARG A 11 6.43 19.28 18.04
CA ARG A 11 5.25 20.15 18.12
C ARG A 11 4.47 20.20 16.81
N GLU A 12 5.16 20.36 15.68
CA GLU A 12 4.56 20.38 14.34
C GLU A 12 3.85 19.06 14.01
N VAL A 13 4.53 17.93 14.22
CA VAL A 13 3.95 16.60 13.99
C VAL A 13 2.77 16.36 14.93
N SER A 14 2.84 16.78 16.20
CA SER A 14 1.71 16.70 17.13
C SER A 14 0.52 17.54 16.65
N GLY A 15 0.77 18.71 16.07
CA GLY A 15 -0.26 19.54 15.43
C GLY A 15 -0.95 18.83 14.26
N ILE A 16 -0.18 18.17 13.40
CA ILE A 16 -0.71 17.35 12.30
C ILE A 16 -1.50 16.15 12.83
N VAL A 17 -1.04 15.49 13.90
CA VAL A 17 -1.76 14.39 14.53
C VAL A 17 -3.10 14.86 15.10
N ARG A 18 -3.15 16.00 15.80
CA ARG A 18 -4.42 16.58 16.28
C ARG A 18 -5.37 16.91 15.13
N TRP A 19 -4.85 17.44 14.03
CA TRP A 19 -5.65 17.66 12.82
C TRP A 19 -6.21 16.35 12.26
N TYR A 20 -5.38 15.32 12.16
CA TYR A 20 -5.82 14.01 11.67
C TYR A 20 -6.91 13.43 12.58
N LEU A 21 -6.75 13.52 13.90
CA LEU A 21 -7.77 13.12 14.87
C LEU A 21 -9.10 13.86 14.66
N ALA A 22 -9.06 15.17 14.43
CA ALA A 22 -10.25 16.00 14.28
C ALA A 22 -10.94 15.88 12.91
N ASN A 23 -10.22 15.53 11.85
CA ASN A 23 -10.72 15.66 10.46
C ASN A 23 -10.78 14.33 9.69
N ALA A 24 -10.12 13.27 10.16
CA ALA A 24 -9.99 12.04 9.38
C ALA A 24 -10.10 10.77 10.21
N TYR A 25 -9.53 10.73 11.41
CA TYR A 25 -9.57 9.56 12.27
C TYR A 25 -11.00 9.23 12.69
N ASN A 26 -11.42 7.99 12.46
CA ASN A 26 -12.78 7.48 12.68
C ASN A 26 -13.89 8.21 11.92
N GLN A 27 -13.54 9.07 10.96
CA GLN A 27 -14.48 9.74 10.04
C GLN A 27 -14.26 9.28 8.59
N ILE A 28 -13.00 9.16 8.18
CA ILE A 28 -12.57 8.79 6.84
C ILE A 28 -11.85 7.44 6.85
N GLU A 29 -11.06 7.18 7.90
CA GLU A 29 -10.30 5.96 8.11
C GLU A 29 -10.06 5.73 9.60
N GLY A 30 -9.70 4.51 9.99
CA GLY A 30 -9.60 4.09 11.39
C GLY A 30 -10.44 2.85 11.69
N PRO A 31 -10.40 2.34 12.92
CA PRO A 31 -11.04 1.07 13.30
C PRO A 31 -12.57 1.09 13.21
N THR A 32 -13.22 2.25 13.33
CA THR A 32 -14.69 2.37 13.21
C THR A 32 -15.15 2.55 11.76
N CYS A 33 -14.25 2.93 10.86
CA CYS A 33 -14.55 3.13 9.45
C CYS A 33 -14.42 1.82 8.67
N ARG A 34 -15.17 1.72 7.58
CA ARG A 34 -14.91 0.68 6.57
C ARG A 34 -13.55 0.98 5.91
N PRO A 35 -12.57 0.07 5.96
CA PRO A 35 -11.30 0.27 5.25
C PRO A 35 -11.51 0.38 3.75
N PHE A 36 -10.68 1.17 3.06
CA PHE A 36 -10.85 1.38 1.61
C PHE A 36 -10.76 0.09 0.79
N PHE A 37 -9.94 -0.87 1.23
CA PHE A 37 -9.78 -2.17 0.57
C PHE A 37 -11.01 -3.07 0.76
N SER A 38 -11.96 -2.67 1.60
CA SER A 38 -13.23 -3.34 1.84
C SER A 38 -14.40 -2.66 1.16
N ASP A 39 -14.16 -1.59 0.40
CA ASP A 39 -15.19 -0.79 -0.26
C ASP A 39 -15.22 -1.08 -1.77
N PRO A 40 -16.22 -1.84 -2.28
CA PRO A 40 -16.34 -2.14 -3.70
C PRO A 40 -16.48 -0.90 -4.58
N SER A 41 -16.99 0.22 -4.06
CA SER A 41 -17.09 1.46 -4.82
C SER A 41 -15.72 2.09 -5.13
N ARG A 42 -14.68 1.70 -4.36
CA ARG A 42 -13.31 2.20 -4.49
C ARG A 42 -12.39 1.22 -5.20
N VAL A 43 -12.51 -0.08 -4.92
CA VAL A 43 -11.59 -1.10 -5.43
C VAL A 43 -12.27 -2.18 -6.29
N GLY A 44 -13.57 -2.07 -6.56
CA GLY A 44 -14.34 -3.05 -7.34
C GLY A 44 -14.28 -4.45 -6.73
N GLU A 45 -14.12 -5.45 -7.60
CA GLU A 45 -14.07 -6.88 -7.24
C GLU A 45 -12.84 -7.28 -6.43
N PHE A 46 -11.85 -6.38 -6.28
CA PHE A 46 -10.74 -6.62 -5.36
C PHE A 46 -11.17 -6.50 -3.90
N ALA A 47 -12.33 -5.92 -3.60
CA ALA A 47 -12.79 -5.70 -2.25
C ALA A 47 -12.73 -6.98 -1.39
N VAL A 48 -12.25 -6.83 -0.16
CA VAL A 48 -12.13 -7.88 0.84
C VAL A 48 -13.00 -7.54 2.04
N ARG A 49 -13.85 -8.49 2.45
CA ARG A 49 -14.65 -8.34 3.66
C ARG A 49 -13.75 -8.37 4.88
N VAL A 50 -13.99 -7.47 5.83
CA VAL A 50 -13.17 -7.39 7.04
C VAL A 50 -13.36 -8.65 7.89
N GLU A 51 -14.57 -9.22 7.88
CA GLU A 51 -14.92 -10.43 8.61
C GLU A 51 -14.07 -11.63 8.14
N ASP A 52 -13.81 -11.73 6.84
CA ASP A 52 -13.01 -12.83 6.27
C ASP A 52 -11.54 -12.69 6.69
N LEU A 53 -11.03 -11.46 6.81
CA LEU A 53 -9.70 -11.20 7.36
C LEU A 53 -9.64 -11.54 8.86
N GLN A 54 -10.70 -11.22 9.62
CA GLN A 54 -10.81 -11.60 11.04
C GLN A 54 -10.87 -13.11 11.23
N ALA A 55 -11.57 -13.81 10.35
CA ALA A 55 -11.64 -15.27 10.31
C ALA A 55 -10.35 -15.93 9.79
N ARG A 56 -9.31 -15.15 9.47
CA ARG A 56 -8.05 -15.63 8.90
C ARG A 56 -8.27 -16.45 7.62
N ASP A 57 -9.21 -16.03 6.77
CA ASP A 57 -9.44 -16.67 5.48
C ASP A 57 -8.25 -16.43 4.53
N GLU A 58 -7.71 -17.52 4.00
CA GLU A 58 -6.50 -17.52 3.16
C GLU A 58 -6.75 -16.78 1.84
N ALA A 59 -7.93 -16.93 1.22
CA ALA A 59 -8.24 -16.28 -0.04
C ALA A 59 -8.42 -14.77 0.12
N ALA A 60 -9.02 -14.33 1.22
CA ALA A 60 -9.15 -12.93 1.61
C ALA A 60 -7.78 -12.28 1.84
N HIS A 61 -6.89 -12.95 2.57
CA HIS A 61 -5.51 -12.49 2.80
C HIS A 61 -4.73 -12.38 1.47
N PHE A 62 -4.81 -13.40 0.63
CA PHE A 62 -4.15 -13.38 -0.69
C PHE A 62 -4.70 -12.26 -1.58
N ARG A 63 -6.02 -12.08 -1.63
CA ARG A 63 -6.66 -10.99 -2.37
C ARG A 63 -6.20 -9.62 -1.88
N LEU A 64 -6.14 -9.42 -0.56
CA LEU A 64 -5.67 -8.18 0.04
C LEU A 64 -4.20 -7.92 -0.30
N LEU A 65 -3.33 -8.94 -0.27
CA LEU A 65 -1.93 -8.83 -0.65
C LEU A 65 -1.79 -8.33 -2.09
N VAL A 66 -2.51 -8.97 -3.02
CA VAL A 66 -2.50 -8.56 -4.43
C VAL A 66 -3.07 -7.16 -4.60
N LEU A 67 -4.20 -6.83 -3.96
CA LEU A 67 -4.82 -5.51 -4.00
C LEU A 67 -3.84 -4.42 -3.58
N LEU A 68 -3.23 -4.55 -2.40
CA LEU A 68 -2.33 -3.54 -1.85
C LEU A 68 -1.04 -3.45 -2.64
N ALA A 69 -0.56 -4.56 -3.19
CA ALA A 69 0.65 -4.54 -3.98
C ALA A 69 0.52 -3.80 -5.33
N LEU A 70 -0.69 -3.53 -5.81
CA LEU A 70 -0.90 -2.69 -7.01
C LEU A 70 -0.66 -1.19 -6.76
N TYR A 71 -0.54 -0.75 -5.49
CA TYR A 71 -0.29 0.64 -5.08
C TYR A 71 1.20 1.02 -5.16
N GLN A 72 1.83 0.76 -6.30
CA GLN A 72 3.22 1.17 -6.58
C GLN A 72 3.26 2.27 -7.61
N SER A 73 4.15 3.27 -7.46
CA SER A 73 4.57 4.17 -8.55
C SER A 73 3.43 4.87 -9.34
N ARG A 74 2.29 5.18 -8.70
CA ARG A 74 1.24 6.11 -9.16
C ARG A 74 0.43 6.64 -7.97
N ARG A 75 -0.41 7.64 -8.22
CA ARG A 75 -1.39 8.16 -7.27
C ARG A 75 -2.46 7.11 -7.00
N ASP A 76 -2.91 7.03 -5.76
CA ASP A 76 -3.86 6.01 -5.30
C ASP A 76 -5.19 6.05 -6.08
N VAL A 77 -5.66 7.24 -6.44
CA VAL A 77 -6.88 7.45 -7.24
C VAL A 77 -6.82 6.79 -8.62
N ASP A 78 -5.64 6.77 -9.25
CA ASP A 78 -5.45 6.14 -10.55
C ASP A 78 -5.46 4.60 -10.40
N VAL A 79 -4.89 4.09 -9.30
CA VAL A 79 -4.88 2.65 -8.99
C VAL A 79 -6.30 2.15 -8.68
N MET A 80 -7.03 2.88 -7.84
CA MET A 80 -8.44 2.60 -7.51
C MET A 80 -9.31 2.59 -8.76
N THR A 81 -9.11 3.53 -9.68
CA THR A 81 -9.85 3.56 -10.94
C THR A 81 -9.63 2.30 -11.78
N ILE A 82 -8.39 1.82 -11.88
CA ILE A 82 -8.08 0.55 -12.58
C ILE A 82 -8.71 -0.64 -11.88
N GLN A 83 -8.57 -0.73 -10.55
CA GLN A 83 -9.14 -1.83 -9.76
C GLN A 83 -10.67 -1.89 -9.91
N ARG A 84 -11.34 -0.74 -9.82
CA ARG A 84 -12.79 -0.61 -9.95
C ARG A 84 -13.33 -0.98 -11.32
N THR A 85 -12.59 -0.65 -12.39
CA THR A 85 -13.03 -0.89 -13.77
C THR A 85 -12.58 -2.24 -14.33
N MET A 86 -11.77 -2.99 -13.57
CA MET A 86 -11.29 -4.30 -14.00
C MET A 86 -12.42 -5.33 -14.01
N ALA A 87 -12.59 -6.01 -15.14
CA ALA A 87 -13.60 -7.06 -15.28
C ALA A 87 -13.43 -8.17 -14.23
N VAL A 88 -14.55 -8.67 -13.69
CA VAL A 88 -14.60 -9.73 -12.66
C VAL A 88 -13.67 -10.91 -13.00
N ARG A 89 -13.74 -11.40 -14.25
CA ARG A 89 -12.90 -12.51 -14.74
C ARG A 89 -11.40 -12.26 -14.60
N SER A 90 -10.98 -11.01 -14.82
CA SER A 90 -9.58 -10.60 -14.69
C SER A 90 -9.21 -10.53 -13.22
N VAL A 91 -10.04 -9.93 -12.37
CA VAL A 91 -9.79 -9.90 -10.92
C VAL A 91 -9.69 -11.30 -10.35
N THR A 92 -10.61 -12.21 -10.66
CA THR A 92 -10.56 -13.61 -10.22
C THR A 92 -9.29 -14.31 -10.68
N ALA A 93 -8.82 -14.06 -11.90
CA ALA A 93 -7.58 -14.62 -12.41
C ALA A 93 -6.33 -14.10 -11.68
N LEU A 94 -6.40 -12.93 -11.06
CA LEU A 94 -5.31 -12.34 -10.27
C LEU A 94 -5.40 -12.72 -8.79
N THR A 95 -6.59 -12.79 -8.21
CA THR A 95 -6.76 -12.81 -6.74
C THR A 95 -7.29 -14.11 -6.16
N SER A 96 -7.62 -15.12 -6.98
CA SER A 96 -8.04 -16.43 -6.49
C SER A 96 -6.87 -17.43 -6.54
N PRO A 97 -6.36 -17.91 -5.38
CA PRO A 97 -5.35 -18.97 -5.34
C PRO A 97 -5.78 -20.22 -6.12
N HIS A 98 -7.05 -20.61 -6.01
CA HIS A 98 -7.61 -21.73 -6.76
C HIS A 98 -7.51 -21.53 -8.27
N ARG A 99 -7.89 -20.33 -8.75
CA ARG A 99 -7.83 -20.01 -10.18
C ARG A 99 -6.39 -19.98 -10.68
N LEU A 100 -5.47 -19.36 -9.93
CA LEU A 100 -4.04 -19.32 -10.27
C LEU A 100 -3.45 -20.73 -10.35
N ARG A 101 -3.77 -21.61 -9.40
CA ARG A 101 -3.39 -23.03 -9.45
C ARG A 101 -3.80 -23.69 -10.76
N THR A 102 -5.06 -23.53 -11.18
CA THR A 102 -5.56 -24.07 -12.45
C THR A 102 -4.84 -23.46 -13.66
N LEU A 103 -4.61 -22.15 -13.65
CA LEU A 103 -3.94 -21.45 -14.75
C LEU A 103 -2.47 -21.85 -14.89
N ILE A 104 -1.79 -22.13 -13.78
CA ILE A 104 -0.42 -22.63 -13.75
C ILE A 104 -0.37 -24.08 -14.23
N ALA A 105 -1.21 -24.96 -13.69
CA ALA A 105 -1.21 -26.39 -14.04
C ALA A 105 -1.52 -26.66 -15.53
N ARG A 106 -2.32 -25.79 -16.16
CA ARG A 106 -2.65 -25.89 -17.59
C ARG A 106 -1.61 -25.24 -18.51
N SER A 107 -0.64 -24.52 -17.95
CA SER A 107 0.32 -23.78 -18.75
C SER A 107 1.51 -24.66 -19.12
N PRO A 108 1.90 -24.72 -20.41
CA PRO A 108 3.07 -25.48 -20.84
C PRO A 108 4.40 -24.75 -20.52
N CYS A 109 4.38 -23.61 -19.83
CA CYS A 109 5.56 -22.79 -19.58
C CYS A 109 6.33 -23.30 -18.35
N SER A 110 7.56 -23.78 -18.56
CA SER A 110 8.41 -24.32 -17.49
C SER A 110 8.76 -23.30 -16.41
N ALA A 111 8.72 -22.00 -16.72
CA ALA A 111 8.96 -20.96 -15.72
C ALA A 111 7.90 -20.92 -14.60
N LEU A 112 6.74 -21.56 -14.74
CA LEU A 112 5.65 -21.47 -13.76
C LEU A 112 5.69 -22.55 -12.67
N HIS A 113 6.68 -23.44 -12.67
CA HIS A 113 6.69 -24.56 -11.72
C HIS A 113 7.11 -24.15 -10.31
N GLU A 114 8.06 -23.22 -10.18
CA GLU A 114 8.67 -22.84 -8.90
C GLU A 114 8.85 -21.33 -8.82
N ALA A 115 8.81 -20.80 -7.59
CA ALA A 115 8.86 -19.36 -7.35
C ALA A 115 10.16 -18.72 -7.86
N GLY A 116 11.33 -19.26 -7.49
CA GLY A 116 12.63 -18.73 -7.93
C GLY A 116 12.79 -18.75 -9.45
N THR A 117 12.51 -19.90 -10.08
CA THR A 117 12.53 -20.03 -11.55
C THR A 117 11.56 -19.07 -12.22
N PHE A 118 10.36 -18.84 -11.67
CA PHE A 118 9.40 -17.90 -12.21
C PHE A 118 9.89 -16.47 -12.14
N ASP A 119 10.38 -16.05 -10.97
CA ASP A 119 10.81 -14.69 -10.72
C ASP A 119 11.98 -14.31 -11.65
N GLU A 120 12.92 -15.25 -11.83
CA GLU A 120 14.10 -15.10 -12.69
C GLU A 120 13.78 -15.22 -14.19
N ARG A 121 13.04 -16.24 -14.63
CA ARG A 121 12.92 -16.60 -16.06
C ARG A 121 11.68 -16.07 -16.74
N CYS A 122 10.63 -15.71 -16.00
CA CYS A 122 9.45 -15.12 -16.63
C CYS A 122 9.76 -13.69 -17.08
N ASP A 123 9.92 -13.49 -18.38
CA ASP A 123 10.28 -12.22 -19.00
C ASP A 123 9.09 -11.52 -19.66
N VAL A 124 7.88 -11.71 -19.10
CA VAL A 124 6.68 -11.01 -19.61
C VAL A 124 6.86 -9.51 -19.47
N TYR A 125 6.65 -8.79 -20.59
CA TYR A 125 6.64 -7.34 -20.63
C TYR A 125 5.46 -6.81 -21.45
N ARG A 126 5.11 -5.53 -21.24
CA ARG A 126 4.13 -4.80 -22.04
C ARG A 126 4.81 -4.13 -23.23
N ASP A 127 4.35 -4.45 -24.43
CA ASP A 127 4.66 -3.74 -25.66
C ASP A 127 3.68 -2.58 -25.80
N PHE A 128 4.12 -1.38 -25.40
CA PHE A 128 3.28 -0.17 -25.45
C PHE A 128 2.99 0.30 -26.87
N ALA A 129 3.83 -0.02 -27.85
CA ALA A 129 3.62 0.38 -29.24
C ALA A 129 2.46 -0.40 -29.87
N ARG A 130 2.28 -1.66 -29.46
CA ARG A 130 1.20 -2.54 -29.95
C ARG A 130 0.02 -2.68 -28.99
N ASP A 131 0.12 -2.08 -27.82
CA ASP A 131 -0.80 -2.30 -26.68
C ASP A 131 -1.03 -3.79 -26.38
N THR A 132 0.04 -4.58 -26.41
CA THR A 132 0.00 -6.01 -26.11
C THR A 132 0.92 -6.37 -24.95
N ALA A 133 0.77 -7.56 -24.37
CA ALA A 133 1.74 -8.16 -23.47
C ALA A 133 2.35 -9.40 -24.11
N THR A 134 3.66 -9.51 -24.06
CA THR A 134 4.42 -10.57 -24.73
C THR A 134 5.59 -11.04 -23.86
N CYS A 135 6.33 -12.04 -24.33
CA CYS A 135 7.55 -12.56 -23.71
C CYS A 135 8.49 -13.06 -24.81
N ARG A 136 9.81 -13.16 -24.56
CA ARG A 136 10.75 -13.60 -25.61
C ARG A 136 10.64 -15.10 -25.87
N HIS A 137 10.33 -15.89 -24.84
CA HIS A 137 10.34 -17.35 -24.96
C HIS A 137 9.19 -17.89 -25.80
N ARG A 138 8.00 -17.30 -25.66
CA ARG A 138 6.78 -17.77 -26.35
C ARG A 138 5.87 -16.59 -26.72
N PRO A 139 6.28 -15.70 -27.64
CA PRO A 139 5.60 -14.43 -27.87
C PRO A 139 4.12 -14.58 -28.26
N ARG A 140 3.80 -15.56 -29.12
CA ARG A 140 2.44 -15.79 -29.64
C ARG A 140 1.55 -16.69 -28.78
N THR A 141 2.09 -17.33 -27.74
CA THR A 141 1.32 -18.26 -26.90
C THR A 141 0.50 -17.48 -25.86
N PRO A 142 -0.82 -17.76 -25.73
CA PRO A 142 -1.64 -17.22 -24.65
C PRO A 142 -1.07 -17.61 -23.28
N CYS A 143 -1.02 -16.65 -22.35
CA CYS A 143 -0.52 -16.87 -21.00
C CYS A 143 -1.27 -15.97 -20.03
N HIS A 144 -1.68 -16.50 -18.88
CA HIS A 144 -2.40 -15.73 -17.88
C HIS A 144 -1.58 -14.56 -17.33
N VAL A 145 -0.25 -14.67 -17.26
CA VAL A 145 0.64 -13.58 -16.86
C VAL A 145 0.60 -12.42 -17.87
N LYS A 146 0.51 -12.72 -19.18
CA LYS A 146 0.34 -11.68 -20.22
C LYS A 146 -1.03 -11.01 -20.10
N ALA A 147 -2.08 -11.81 -19.92
CA ALA A 147 -3.44 -11.29 -19.72
C ALA A 147 -3.52 -10.41 -18.45
N ALA A 148 -2.85 -10.81 -17.38
CA ALA A 148 -2.70 -10.03 -16.15
C ALA A 148 -1.97 -8.69 -16.39
N THR A 149 -0.86 -8.71 -17.13
CA THR A 149 -0.12 -7.50 -17.49
C THR A 149 -0.99 -6.52 -18.28
N LEU A 150 -1.79 -7.02 -19.22
CA LEU A 150 -2.75 -6.20 -19.97
C LEU A 150 -3.86 -5.64 -19.08
N ALA A 151 -4.47 -6.48 -18.23
CA ALA A 151 -5.56 -6.07 -17.35
C ALA A 151 -5.10 -4.99 -16.34
N ILE A 152 -3.91 -5.15 -15.78
CA ILE A 152 -3.32 -4.16 -14.86
C ILE A 152 -2.94 -2.88 -15.64
N GLY A 153 -2.52 -3.02 -16.90
CA GLY A 153 -2.25 -1.89 -17.77
C GLY A 153 -1.14 -0.97 -17.26
N ARG A 154 -0.25 -1.46 -16.39
CA ARG A 154 0.76 -0.66 -15.69
C ARG A 154 2.02 -1.44 -15.39
N MET A 155 3.16 -0.79 -15.62
CA MET A 155 4.51 -1.37 -15.53
C MET A 155 4.64 -2.62 -16.43
N GLY A 156 5.77 -2.79 -17.12
CA GLY A 156 5.87 -3.82 -18.15
C GLY A 156 5.51 -5.23 -17.66
N ASP A 157 5.76 -5.53 -16.40
CA ASP A 157 5.80 -6.88 -15.85
C ASP A 157 4.90 -7.09 -14.63
N MET A 158 4.02 -6.13 -14.29
CA MET A 158 3.22 -6.20 -13.06
C MET A 158 2.25 -7.40 -13.04
N GLY A 159 1.90 -7.93 -14.22
CA GLY A 159 1.11 -9.16 -14.34
C GLY A 159 1.78 -10.39 -13.75
N LYS A 160 3.10 -10.36 -13.50
CA LYS A 160 3.83 -11.44 -12.81
C LYS A 160 3.46 -11.53 -11.33
N LEU A 161 3.15 -10.40 -10.68
CA LEU A 161 3.04 -10.30 -9.23
C LEU A 161 2.09 -11.35 -8.61
N PRO A 162 0.85 -11.54 -9.08
CA PRO A 162 -0.04 -12.49 -8.41
C PRO A 162 0.41 -13.94 -8.58
N THR A 163 1.04 -14.27 -9.72
CA THR A 163 1.59 -15.61 -9.96
C THR A 163 2.80 -15.87 -9.08
N SER A 164 3.71 -14.89 -8.95
CA SER A 164 4.85 -14.97 -8.02
C SER A 164 4.36 -15.16 -6.58
N ALA A 165 3.42 -14.32 -6.13
CA ALA A 165 2.84 -14.43 -4.79
C ALA A 165 2.25 -15.82 -4.54
N PHE A 166 1.47 -16.35 -5.49
CA PHE A 166 0.92 -17.70 -5.35
C PHE A 166 2.00 -18.78 -5.29
N LEU A 167 3.05 -18.69 -6.12
CA LEU A 167 4.12 -19.69 -6.13
C LEU A 167 4.94 -19.70 -4.83
N HIS A 168 5.25 -18.53 -4.26
CA HIS A 168 5.89 -18.41 -2.95
C HIS A 168 5.01 -18.97 -1.82
N LEU A 169 3.67 -18.83 -1.95
CA LEU A 169 2.71 -19.23 -0.91
C LEU A 169 2.17 -20.66 -1.08
N ARG A 170 2.36 -21.32 -2.23
CA ARG A 170 1.69 -22.57 -2.64
C ARG A 170 1.75 -23.72 -1.62
N GLY A 171 2.75 -23.76 -0.74
CA GLY A 171 2.88 -24.79 0.30
C GLY A 171 2.24 -24.40 1.63
N ALA A 172 2.65 -23.26 2.18
CA ALA A 172 2.26 -22.85 3.53
C ALA A 172 0.96 -22.02 3.56
N GLY A 173 0.75 -21.18 2.55
CA GLY A 173 -0.23 -20.11 2.61
C GLY A 173 0.25 -18.92 3.44
N LEU A 174 -0.43 -17.80 3.26
CA LEU A 174 -0.17 -16.53 3.92
C LEU A 174 -0.55 -16.60 5.40
N VAL A 175 -1.68 -17.23 5.74
CA VAL A 175 -2.13 -17.40 7.13
C VAL A 175 -1.09 -18.18 7.95
N LYS A 176 -0.50 -19.23 7.36
CA LYS A 176 0.61 -19.94 8.01
C LYS A 176 1.86 -19.09 8.17
N TRP A 177 2.20 -18.24 7.18
CA TRP A 177 3.35 -17.34 7.33
C TRP A 177 3.17 -16.36 8.50
N PHE A 178 1.95 -15.85 8.70
CA PHE A 178 1.64 -15.05 9.87
C PHE A 178 1.73 -15.87 11.16
N ALA A 179 1.14 -17.07 11.20
CA ALA A 179 1.20 -17.94 12.38
C ALA A 179 2.65 -18.33 12.76
N ASP A 180 3.48 -18.68 11.77
CA ASP A 180 4.90 -18.99 11.96
C ASP A 180 5.66 -17.76 12.50
N ALA A 181 5.35 -16.55 12.01
CA ALA A 181 5.95 -15.32 12.52
C ALA A 181 5.49 -15.01 13.96
N SER A 182 4.21 -15.18 14.25
CA SER A 182 3.64 -15.05 15.60
C SER A 182 4.29 -15.99 16.61
N ALA A 183 4.71 -17.19 16.17
CA ALA A 183 5.35 -18.19 17.02
C ALA A 183 6.87 -17.96 17.24
N ALA A 184 7.49 -16.97 16.58
CA ALA A 184 8.92 -16.73 16.72
C ALA A 184 9.29 -16.19 18.12
N ASN A 185 10.43 -16.60 18.65
CA ASN A 185 10.91 -16.22 19.99
C ASN A 185 11.60 -14.84 19.99
N CYS A 186 10.84 -13.80 19.65
CA CYS A 186 11.26 -12.40 19.64
C CYS A 186 10.07 -11.48 19.96
N LEU A 187 10.29 -10.16 20.05
CA LEU A 187 9.22 -9.21 20.37
C LEU A 187 8.16 -9.13 19.25
N PRO A 188 6.88 -8.84 19.55
CA PRO A 188 5.82 -8.72 18.54
C PRO A 188 6.14 -7.77 17.37
N THR A 189 6.90 -6.70 17.64
CA THR A 189 7.39 -5.76 16.61
C THR A 189 8.46 -6.37 15.71
N GLU A 190 9.38 -7.16 16.27
CA GLU A 190 10.41 -7.89 15.53
C GLU A 190 9.79 -9.00 14.67
N ARG A 191 8.76 -9.69 15.19
CA ARG A 191 7.98 -10.67 14.41
C ARG A 191 7.31 -10.04 13.19
N ALA A 192 6.76 -8.84 13.34
CA ALA A 192 6.16 -8.11 12.23
C ALA A 192 7.22 -7.73 11.17
N ASP A 193 8.42 -7.32 11.58
CA ASP A 193 9.55 -7.07 10.68
C ASP A 193 10.04 -8.33 9.94
N LEU A 194 10.10 -9.49 10.62
CA LEU A 194 10.40 -10.78 9.99
C LEU A 194 9.40 -11.12 8.88
N LEU A 195 8.11 -10.89 9.14
CA LEU A 195 7.07 -11.12 8.15
C LEU A 195 7.19 -10.15 6.96
N VAL A 196 7.52 -8.88 7.21
CA VAL A 196 7.81 -7.89 6.16
C VAL A 196 8.98 -8.35 5.29
N ALA A 197 10.07 -8.83 5.89
CA ALA A 197 11.24 -9.33 5.17
C ALA A 197 10.86 -10.53 4.29
N ARG A 198 10.09 -11.48 4.84
CA ARG A 198 9.62 -12.67 4.10
C ARG A 198 8.73 -12.29 2.92
N LEU A 199 7.76 -11.39 3.10
CA LEU A 199 6.89 -10.93 2.02
C LEU A 199 7.65 -10.14 0.94
N SER A 200 8.77 -9.53 1.32
CA SER A 200 9.58 -8.74 0.38
C SER A 200 10.36 -9.58 -0.64
N SER A 201 10.36 -10.91 -0.51
CA SER A 201 10.95 -11.82 -1.51
C SER A 201 10.03 -12.04 -2.72
N ILE A 202 8.74 -11.71 -2.61
CA ILE A 202 7.77 -11.89 -3.69
C ILE A 202 8.02 -10.84 -4.78
N PHE A 203 7.98 -11.26 -6.04
CA PHE A 203 8.20 -10.37 -7.17
C PHE A 203 7.31 -9.12 -7.10
N ARG A 204 7.95 -7.95 -7.25
CA ARG A 204 7.31 -6.62 -7.15
C ARG A 204 6.71 -6.30 -5.79
N ILE A 205 6.89 -7.10 -4.74
CA ILE A 205 6.57 -6.71 -3.36
C ILE A 205 7.86 -6.28 -2.68
N GLY A 206 8.18 -4.99 -2.71
CA GLY A 206 9.31 -4.46 -1.93
C GLY A 206 8.93 -4.18 -0.47
N ARG A 207 9.94 -3.88 0.37
CA ARG A 207 9.76 -3.59 1.81
C ARG A 207 8.60 -2.63 2.10
N LYS A 208 8.48 -1.55 1.33
CA LYS A 208 7.37 -0.57 1.47
C LYS A 208 5.99 -1.23 1.39
N LEU A 209 5.74 -2.04 0.37
CA LEU A 209 4.42 -2.67 0.19
C LEU A 209 4.17 -3.76 1.23
N ALA A 210 5.19 -4.57 1.54
CA ALA A 210 5.09 -5.56 2.59
C ALA A 210 4.75 -4.90 3.93
N THR A 211 5.37 -3.75 4.23
CA THR A 211 5.08 -2.92 5.40
C THR A 211 3.62 -2.41 5.39
N MET A 212 3.13 -1.91 4.24
CA MET A 212 1.73 -1.50 4.10
C MET A 212 0.76 -2.66 4.38
N TYR A 213 1.03 -3.83 3.82
CA TYR A 213 0.19 -5.02 3.97
C TYR A 213 0.19 -5.54 5.42
N VAL A 214 1.36 -5.72 6.04
CA VAL A 214 1.46 -6.20 7.41
C VAL A 214 0.83 -5.20 8.38
N SER A 215 1.14 -3.90 8.26
CA SER A 215 0.56 -2.90 9.17
C SER A 215 -0.98 -2.78 9.06
N ALA A 216 -1.57 -3.03 7.89
CA ALA A 216 -3.03 -3.08 7.74
C ALA A 216 -3.70 -4.20 8.55
N LEU A 217 -2.93 -5.22 8.96
CA LEU A 217 -3.42 -6.42 9.64
C LEU A 217 -2.94 -6.54 11.10
N THR A 218 -2.02 -5.66 11.55
CA THR A 218 -1.36 -5.75 12.85
C THR A 218 -1.42 -4.47 13.68
N VAL A 219 -2.07 -3.40 13.19
CA VAL A 219 -2.12 -2.08 13.85
C VAL A 219 -3.57 -1.72 14.21
N PRO A 220 -4.01 -2.02 15.46
CA PRO A 220 -5.43 -1.94 15.86
C PRO A 220 -6.00 -0.51 15.83
N GLU A 221 -5.16 0.50 16.03
CA GLU A 221 -5.56 1.89 15.98
C GLU A 221 -5.80 2.40 14.55
N LEU A 222 -5.43 1.66 13.50
CA LEU A 222 -5.67 2.03 12.10
C LEU A 222 -6.72 1.15 11.40
N ALA A 223 -6.88 -0.09 11.82
CA ALA A 223 -7.82 -1.03 11.24
C ALA A 223 -8.18 -2.13 12.24
N LYS A 224 -9.20 -2.94 11.93
CA LYS A 224 -9.41 -4.20 12.65
C LYS A 224 -8.23 -5.15 12.34
N ALA A 225 -7.34 -5.32 13.29
CA ALA A 225 -6.04 -6.00 13.12
C ALA A 225 -6.08 -7.45 13.63
N PRO A 226 -6.37 -8.46 12.78
CA PRO A 226 -6.62 -9.84 13.21
C PRO A 226 -5.42 -10.60 13.77
N TRP A 227 -4.23 -10.02 13.65
CA TRP A 227 -2.96 -10.61 14.10
C TRP A 227 -2.33 -9.88 15.29
N HIS A 228 -2.97 -8.82 15.79
CA HIS A 228 -2.58 -8.17 17.03
C HIS A 228 -3.18 -8.93 18.24
N PRO A 229 -2.48 -9.07 19.39
CA PRO A 229 -1.17 -8.51 19.72
C PRO A 229 0.03 -9.41 19.35
N ASP A 230 -0.20 -10.60 18.78
CA ASP A 230 0.87 -11.56 18.49
C ASP A 230 1.94 -10.99 17.54
N LEU A 231 1.50 -10.12 16.63
CA LEU A 231 2.31 -9.26 15.79
C LEU A 231 1.92 -7.80 16.06
N ASP A 232 2.92 -6.93 16.21
CA ASP A 232 2.72 -5.50 16.41
C ASP A 232 3.33 -4.70 15.27
N GLY A 233 2.49 -4.14 14.40
CA GLY A 233 2.92 -3.30 13.29
C GLY A 233 3.12 -1.82 13.64
N SER A 234 3.00 -1.41 14.90
CA SER A 234 3.04 0.00 15.31
C SER A 234 4.32 0.72 14.89
N ARG A 235 5.44 -0.01 14.72
CA ARG A 235 6.74 0.53 14.27
C ARG A 235 6.98 0.43 12.75
N LEU A 236 6.09 -0.24 12.01
CA LEU A 236 6.22 -0.49 10.58
C LEU A 236 5.86 0.76 9.74
N VAL A 237 6.71 1.78 9.74
CA VAL A 237 6.41 3.04 9.04
C VAL A 237 6.72 2.99 7.54
N VAL A 238 5.87 3.64 6.74
CA VAL A 238 6.06 3.80 5.29
C VAL A 238 6.31 5.27 4.95
N VAL A 239 7.50 5.57 4.44
CA VAL A 239 7.84 6.92 3.96
C VAL A 239 7.60 7.00 2.46
N ASP A 240 6.40 7.39 2.05
CA ASP A 240 6.10 7.69 0.66
C ASP A 240 6.51 9.12 0.26
N ALA A 241 6.21 9.55 -0.96
CA ALA A 241 6.56 10.88 -1.43
C ALA A 241 5.86 12.01 -0.64
N ASN A 242 4.67 11.76 -0.07
CA ASN A 242 3.95 12.74 0.73
C ASN A 242 4.61 12.88 2.10
N VAL A 243 4.83 11.76 2.79
CA VAL A 243 5.49 11.72 4.10
C VAL A 243 6.94 12.24 3.99
N ALA A 244 7.69 11.81 2.96
CA ALA A 244 9.06 12.29 2.72
C ALA A 244 9.14 13.81 2.55
N ARG A 245 8.15 14.42 1.91
CA ARG A 245 8.07 15.88 1.72
C ARG A 245 7.87 16.59 3.04
N VAL A 246 6.96 16.09 3.88
CA VAL A 246 6.73 16.63 5.24
C VAL A 246 7.99 16.48 6.09
N ILE A 247 8.60 15.29 6.12
CA ILE A 247 9.85 15.03 6.84
C ILE A 247 10.97 15.96 6.39
N SER A 248 11.16 16.12 5.08
CA SER A 248 12.23 16.96 4.52
C SER A 248 12.07 18.42 4.91
N HIS A 249 10.83 18.91 5.01
CA HIS A 249 10.56 20.27 5.46
C HIS A 249 10.84 20.43 6.96
N LEU A 250 10.48 19.45 7.79
CA LEU A 250 10.62 19.51 9.24
C LEU A 250 12.05 19.26 9.73
N ARG A 251 12.84 18.43 9.02
CA ARG A 251 14.20 18.07 9.43
C ARG A 251 15.20 19.22 9.39
N ARG A 252 14.94 20.29 8.62
CA ARG A 252 15.79 21.48 8.41
C ARG A 252 17.26 21.21 7.99
N ASP A 253 17.69 19.95 7.92
CA ASP A 253 19.00 19.52 7.44
C ASP A 253 19.12 19.68 5.92
N ARG A 254 20.29 20.10 5.44
CA ARG A 254 20.55 20.41 4.02
C ARG A 254 20.85 19.16 3.20
N ALA A 255 21.29 18.06 3.82
CA ALA A 255 21.50 16.80 3.12
C ALA A 255 20.15 16.10 2.88
N ARG A 256 19.90 15.62 1.65
CA ARG A 256 18.73 14.77 1.39
C ARG A 256 18.92 13.44 2.13
N PRO A 257 18.11 13.13 3.15
CA PRO A 257 18.27 11.88 3.87
C PRO A 257 17.88 10.70 2.97
N ASN A 258 18.56 9.58 3.13
CA ASN A 258 18.13 8.32 2.53
C ASN A 258 16.85 7.81 3.23
N TYR A 259 16.21 6.78 2.65
CA TYR A 259 14.95 6.24 3.15
C TYR A 259 15.02 5.80 4.62
N GLU A 260 16.06 5.07 4.99
CA GLU A 260 16.27 4.58 6.35
C GLU A 260 16.42 5.72 7.36
N ALA A 261 17.20 6.75 7.01
CA ALA A 261 17.32 7.93 7.85
C ALA A 261 15.99 8.66 8.03
N MET A 262 15.11 8.69 7.01
CA MET A 262 13.76 9.26 7.15
C MET A 262 12.88 8.41 8.07
N VAL A 263 12.93 7.08 7.95
CA VAL A 263 12.22 6.13 8.82
C VAL A 263 12.64 6.30 10.28
N SER A 264 13.95 6.26 10.57
CA SER A 264 14.47 6.39 11.93
C SER A 264 14.13 7.75 12.54
N TRP A 265 14.19 8.82 11.75
CA TRP A 265 13.78 10.14 12.20
C TRP A 265 12.29 10.19 12.57
N LEU A 266 11.42 9.62 11.73
CA LEU A 266 9.98 9.62 11.99
C LEU A 266 9.63 8.83 13.24
N ILE A 267 10.24 7.66 13.43
CA ILE A 267 10.07 6.84 14.62
C ILE A 267 10.50 7.63 15.87
N SER A 268 11.69 8.24 15.85
CA SER A 268 12.20 9.02 16.97
C SER A 268 11.31 10.22 17.33
N VAL A 269 10.75 10.92 16.33
CA VAL A 269 9.79 12.00 16.58
C VAL A 269 8.47 11.47 17.13
N ALA A 270 7.96 10.36 16.58
CA ALA A 270 6.68 9.77 16.99
C ALA A 270 6.72 9.20 18.42
N GLU A 271 7.85 8.61 18.85
CA GLU A 271 8.04 8.09 20.22
C GLU A 271 7.99 9.17 21.30
N ARG A 272 8.07 10.45 20.91
CA ARG A 272 7.98 11.60 21.81
C ARG A 272 6.58 12.20 21.88
N ILE A 273 5.62 11.64 21.14
CA ILE A 273 4.23 12.09 21.10
C ILE A 273 3.37 11.07 21.83
N ASP A 274 2.87 11.45 23.00
CA ASP A 274 1.95 10.60 23.77
C ASP A 274 0.54 10.66 23.16
N LEU A 275 0.20 9.66 22.33
CA LEU A 275 -1.09 9.63 21.64
C LEU A 275 -2.26 9.38 22.61
N ALA A 276 -2.02 8.69 23.72
CA ALA A 276 -3.04 8.45 24.75
C ALA A 276 -3.48 9.74 25.44
N HIS A 277 -2.59 10.74 25.53
CA HIS A 277 -2.94 12.10 25.97
C HIS A 277 -3.70 12.91 24.91
N LEU A 278 -3.58 12.56 23.63
CA LEU A 278 -4.28 13.28 22.54
C LEU A 278 -5.70 12.75 22.32
N GLN A 279 -5.92 11.45 22.49
CA GLN A 279 -7.22 10.81 22.33
C GLN A 279 -7.29 9.54 23.19
N THR A 280 -8.34 9.44 24.01
CA THR A 280 -8.61 8.23 24.79
C THR A 280 -8.78 7.01 23.89
N GLY A 281 -8.15 5.89 24.25
CA GLY A 281 -8.21 4.63 23.52
C GLY A 281 -7.08 4.42 22.51
N LEU A 282 -6.23 5.41 22.26
CA LEU A 282 -4.99 5.22 21.50
C LEU A 282 -3.87 4.65 22.39
N PRO A 283 -2.94 3.85 21.83
CA PRO A 283 -1.74 3.42 22.56
C PRO A 283 -0.87 4.64 22.87
N ARG A 284 -0.01 4.56 23.88
CA ARG A 284 0.91 5.67 24.21
C ARG A 284 1.75 6.10 23.01
N ASN A 285 2.30 5.13 22.28
CA ASN A 285 3.18 5.35 21.14
C ASN A 285 2.74 4.48 19.95
N SER A 286 2.64 5.08 18.77
CA SER A 286 2.55 4.35 17.50
C SER A 286 3.13 5.17 16.34
N PRO A 287 4.39 4.92 15.96
CA PRO A 287 4.99 5.54 14.78
C PRO A 287 4.18 5.36 13.50
N ARG A 288 3.53 4.21 13.31
CA ARG A 288 2.68 3.93 12.15
C ARG A 288 1.44 4.83 12.13
N PHE A 289 0.81 5.06 13.29
CA PHE A 289 -0.31 5.99 13.40
C PHE A 289 0.10 7.42 13.05
N VAL A 290 1.23 7.88 13.61
CA VAL A 290 1.79 9.20 13.29
C VAL A 290 2.12 9.30 11.80
N GLN A 291 2.73 8.28 11.22
CA GLN A 291 2.99 8.21 9.78
C GLN A 291 1.70 8.34 8.95
N GLN A 292 0.62 7.69 9.38
CA GLN A 292 -0.67 7.78 8.70
C GLN A 292 -1.20 9.21 8.72
N ALA A 293 -1.15 9.88 9.88
CA ALA A 293 -1.53 11.28 10.00
C ALA A 293 -0.75 12.18 9.04
N LEU A 294 0.58 11.99 8.94
CA LEU A 294 1.43 12.73 8.00
C LEU A 294 1.05 12.46 6.53
N TYR A 295 0.77 11.20 6.19
CA TYR A 295 0.35 10.82 4.84
C TYR A 295 -0.99 11.46 4.46
N VAL A 296 -2.01 11.36 5.32
CA VAL A 296 -3.33 11.95 5.05
C VAL A 296 -3.23 13.46 4.94
N PHE A 297 -2.52 14.11 5.86
CA PHE A 297 -2.33 15.56 5.84
C PHE A 297 -1.59 16.03 4.59
N GLY A 298 -0.50 15.34 4.23
CA GLY A 298 0.37 15.70 3.11
C GLY A 298 -0.15 15.30 1.72
N SER A 299 -1.13 14.40 1.64
CA SER A 299 -1.65 13.89 0.35
C SER A 299 -2.64 14.85 -0.31
N ARG A 300 -2.11 15.77 -1.13
CA ARG A 300 -2.91 16.76 -1.87
C ARG A 300 -4.02 16.13 -2.70
N SER A 301 -3.70 15.12 -3.50
CA SER A 301 -4.67 14.49 -4.41
C SER A 301 -5.77 13.77 -3.66
N ASN A 302 -5.43 13.06 -2.57
CA ASN A 302 -6.44 12.31 -1.81
C ASN A 302 -7.34 13.24 -1.00
N ARG A 303 -6.80 14.38 -0.53
CA ARG A 303 -7.61 15.41 0.13
C ARG A 303 -8.53 16.14 -0.86
N ALA A 304 -8.04 16.49 -2.05
CA ALA A 304 -8.87 17.10 -3.10
C ALA A 304 -9.97 16.16 -3.60
N ALA A 305 -9.68 14.87 -3.77
CA ALA A 305 -10.68 13.86 -4.16
C ALA A 305 -11.77 13.63 -3.11
N ARG A 306 -11.59 14.13 -1.89
CA ARG A 306 -12.56 14.11 -0.78
C ARG A 306 -13.16 15.48 -0.51
N GLU A 307 -12.93 16.44 -1.40
CA GLU A 307 -13.47 17.80 -1.30
C GLU A 307 -13.05 18.52 0.01
N ASP A 308 -11.83 18.24 0.48
CA ASP A 308 -11.26 18.93 1.65
C ASP A 308 -11.32 20.44 1.45
N THR A 309 -11.79 21.18 2.46
CA THR A 309 -11.96 22.64 2.38
C THR A 309 -10.68 23.36 1.94
N CYS A 310 -9.50 22.86 2.33
CA CYS A 310 -8.21 23.42 1.93
C CYS A 310 -7.91 23.28 0.42
N SER A 311 -8.58 22.34 -0.25
CA SER A 311 -8.49 22.13 -1.70
C SER A 311 -9.37 23.08 -2.50
N ILE A 312 -10.45 23.57 -1.88
CA ILE A 312 -11.44 24.48 -2.49
C ILE A 312 -11.06 25.94 -2.19
N THR A 313 -10.72 26.23 -0.93
CA THR A 313 -10.34 27.56 -0.46
C THR A 313 -9.00 27.48 0.27
N ARG A 314 -8.12 28.48 0.06
CA ARG A 314 -6.80 28.49 0.71
C ARG A 314 -7.00 28.58 2.22
N CYS A 315 -6.64 27.52 2.93
CA CYS A 315 -6.85 27.46 4.37
C CYS A 315 -5.89 28.41 5.10
N ALA A 316 -6.44 29.49 5.66
CA ALA A 316 -5.71 30.40 6.54
C ALA A 316 -5.38 29.76 7.92
N ALA A 317 -6.14 28.73 8.32
CA ALA A 317 -6.05 28.08 9.62
C ALA A 317 -5.33 26.72 9.59
N CYS A 318 -4.49 26.45 8.58
CA CYS A 318 -3.83 25.15 8.49
C CYS A 318 -2.79 25.00 9.62
N PRO A 319 -2.80 23.88 10.37
CA PRO A 319 -2.01 23.75 11.61
C PRO A 319 -0.51 23.58 11.38
N SER A 320 -0.04 23.51 10.13
CA SER A 320 1.38 23.36 9.82
C SER A 320 1.74 24.07 8.51
N PRO A 321 2.92 24.73 8.43
CA PRO A 321 3.46 25.30 7.20
C PRO A 321 3.78 24.24 6.13
N THR A 322 3.75 22.95 6.50
CA THR A 322 3.92 21.82 5.58
C THR A 322 2.68 21.51 4.74
N CYS A 323 1.60 22.30 4.87
CA CYS A 323 0.35 22.09 4.15
C CYS A 323 0.57 22.03 2.63
N PRO A 324 0.14 20.94 1.95
CA PRO A 324 0.37 20.78 0.53
C PRO A 324 -0.38 21.80 -0.35
N PHE A 325 -1.36 22.52 0.22
CA PHE A 325 -2.12 23.58 -0.44
C PHE A 325 -1.55 24.99 -0.19
N GLN A 326 -0.64 25.14 0.78
CA GLN A 326 0.05 26.41 1.04
C GLN A 326 1.42 26.50 0.38
N ILE A 327 2.08 25.36 0.18
CA ILE A 327 3.36 25.28 -0.52
C ILE A 327 3.12 25.59 -2.00
N ASN A 328 3.39 26.82 -2.40
CA ASN A 328 3.29 27.34 -3.78
C ASN A 328 4.16 26.53 -4.75
N LYS A 329 3.70 25.38 -5.23
CA LYS A 329 4.03 24.88 -6.56
C LYS A 329 2.76 24.28 -7.17
N PRO A 330 2.29 24.77 -8.33
CA PRO A 330 1.45 23.93 -9.17
C PRO A 330 2.27 22.68 -9.47
N GLU A 331 1.75 21.51 -9.09
CA GLU A 331 2.25 20.27 -9.68
C GLU A 331 2.09 20.45 -11.19
N LYS A 332 3.21 20.44 -11.93
CA LYS A 332 3.11 20.36 -13.39
C LYS A 332 2.22 19.15 -13.68
N PRO A 333 1.16 19.28 -14.48
CA PRO A 333 0.39 18.13 -14.89
C PRO A 333 1.37 17.14 -15.50
N ASP A 334 1.36 15.92 -14.98
CA ASP A 334 2.21 14.83 -15.45
C ASP A 334 1.76 14.49 -16.88
N THR A 335 2.37 15.15 -17.87
CA THR A 335 2.05 15.03 -19.30
C THR A 335 2.37 13.64 -19.88
N LYS A 336 2.74 12.66 -19.03
CA LYS A 336 3.00 11.27 -19.43
C LYS A 336 1.88 10.28 -19.12
N SER A 337 0.68 10.71 -18.73
CA SER A 337 -0.40 9.77 -18.36
C SER A 337 -1.79 10.00 -18.97
N VAL A 338 -1.91 10.80 -20.03
CA VAL A 338 -3.16 10.87 -20.80
C VAL A 338 -2.93 10.29 -22.19
N LEU A 339 -2.96 8.97 -22.29
CA LEU A 339 -3.58 8.37 -23.47
C LEU A 339 -5.08 8.31 -23.16
N PRO A 340 -5.94 8.86 -24.02
CA PRO A 340 -7.37 8.87 -23.78
C PRO A 340 -7.86 7.43 -23.72
N PHE A 341 -8.48 7.08 -22.61
CA PHE A 341 -9.31 5.89 -22.49
C PHE A 341 -10.49 6.11 -23.46
N ARG A 342 -10.36 5.64 -24.71
CA ARG A 342 -11.50 5.56 -25.62
C ARG A 342 -12.40 4.45 -25.09
N GLY A 343 -13.43 4.87 -24.36
CA GLY A 343 -14.53 4.02 -23.98
C GLY A 343 -15.12 3.36 -25.22
N ALA A 344 -15.28 2.05 -25.14
CA ALA A 344 -16.09 1.30 -26.09
C ALA A 344 -17.51 1.85 -26.04
N ALA A 345 -17.94 2.49 -27.12
CA ALA A 345 -19.32 2.76 -27.44
C ALA A 345 -19.69 1.94 -28.69
N LYS A 346 -20.72 1.11 -28.48
CA LYS A 346 -21.54 0.24 -29.35
C LYS A 346 -21.50 0.43 -30.88
N ALA A 347 -21.62 -0.70 -31.58
CA ALA A 347 -22.65 -1.02 -32.60
C ALA A 347 -22.71 -2.56 -32.70
N GLU A 348 -23.84 -3.18 -32.35
CA GLU A 348 -24.77 -3.86 -33.28
C GLU A 348 -24.16 -5.04 -34.06
#